data_AF-A0A955LV19-F1
#
_entry.id   AF-A0A955LV19-F1
#
_cell.length_a   1.000
_cell.length_b   1.000
_cell.length_c   1.000
_cell.angle_alpha   90.00
_cell.angle_beta   90.00
_cell.angle_gamma   90.00
#
_symmetry.space_group_name_H-M   'P 1'
#
loop_
_entity.id
_entity.type
_entity.pdbx_description
1 polymer ?
#
loop_
_entity_poly.entity_id
_entity_poly.type
_entity_poly.pdbx_seq_one_letter_code
_entity_poly.pdbx_strand_id
1 'polypeptide(L)'
;VVRRITGGGSVPHGDEWTLSVAMRADSQLLPQTAAESYIRLHQLLVKALCAAGHQANLMKAPCSMNARGRRACFEEPVNHDIEVGGKKVIGTSQRRMTGRVLFQSSIQLPYSETLPEELSGIFEEWFGRPADHFRLSDSIKTVVCKLIDQKYTNPDYSYPQPGEKK
;
A
#
# COMPACT_ATOMS: atom_id res chain seq x y z
N VAL A 1 -13.73 -8.88 -9.81
CA VAL A 1 -12.36 -8.97 -9.25
C VAL A 1 -11.47 -8.06 -10.07
N VAL A 2 -10.57 -7.30 -9.45
CA VAL A 2 -9.63 -6.40 -10.15
C VAL A 2 -8.21 -6.81 -9.79
N ARG A 3 -7.31 -6.88 -10.78
CA ARG A 3 -5.87 -7.08 -10.55
C ARG A 3 -5.16 -5.73 -10.48
N ARG A 4 -4.52 -5.46 -9.34
CA ARG A 4 -3.69 -4.27 -9.17
C ARG A 4 -2.32 -4.40 -9.84
N ILE A 5 -1.65 -3.27 -10.03
CA ILE A 5 -0.31 -3.23 -10.62
C ILE A 5 0.75 -3.82 -9.68
N THR A 6 0.61 -3.71 -8.35
CA THR A 6 1.55 -4.32 -7.42
C THR A 6 1.33 -5.84 -7.29
N GLY A 7 2.36 -6.56 -6.82
CA GLY A 7 2.21 -7.97 -6.45
C GLY A 7 1.57 -8.15 -5.06
N GLY A 8 1.51 -9.39 -4.57
CA GLY A 8 0.99 -9.76 -3.25
C GLY A 8 -0.29 -10.60 -3.33
N GLY A 9 -0.90 -10.84 -2.17
CA GLY A 9 -2.14 -11.60 -2.04
C GLY A 9 -3.39 -10.82 -2.44
N SER A 10 -4.53 -11.51 -2.40
CA SER A 10 -5.86 -10.91 -2.57
C SER A 10 -6.25 -10.13 -1.31
N VAL A 11 -7.01 -9.05 -1.50
CA VAL A 11 -7.52 -8.20 -0.42
C VAL A 11 -9.02 -7.99 -0.69
N PRO A 12 -9.91 -8.29 0.27
CA PRO A 12 -11.30 -7.86 0.17
C PRO A 12 -11.36 -6.34 0.37
N HIS A 13 -12.05 -5.64 -0.53
CA HIS A 13 -12.30 -4.20 -0.41
C HIS A 13 -13.79 -3.96 -0.17
N GLY A 14 -14.12 -2.87 0.54
CA GLY A 14 -15.50 -2.46 0.84
C GLY A 14 -15.50 -1.31 1.83
N ASP A 15 -15.36 -1.64 3.11
CA ASP A 15 -15.34 -0.70 4.22
C ASP A 15 -13.92 -0.48 4.74
N GLU A 16 -13.03 0.03 3.90
CA GLU A 16 -11.62 0.24 4.21
C GLU A 16 -11.08 1.56 3.66
N TRP A 17 -9.91 1.97 4.16
CA TRP A 17 -9.14 3.05 3.55
C TRP A 17 -8.07 2.47 2.63
N THR A 18 -7.94 3.04 1.42
CA THR A 18 -6.82 2.72 0.51
C THR A 18 -5.85 3.88 0.44
N LEU A 19 -4.56 3.61 0.68
CA LEU A 19 -3.49 4.60 0.60
C LEU A 19 -2.50 4.19 -0.48
N SER A 20 -2.05 5.15 -1.29
CA SER A 20 -0.97 4.93 -2.25
C SER A 20 0.10 6.00 -2.09
N VAL A 21 1.36 5.58 -2.03
CA VAL A 21 2.52 6.48 -1.94
C VAL A 21 3.42 6.19 -3.12
N ALA A 22 3.62 7.19 -3.98
CA ALA A 22 4.48 7.11 -5.15
C ALA A 22 5.63 8.11 -5.02
N MET A 23 6.86 7.65 -5.22
CA MET A 23 8.04 8.51 -5.12
C MET A 23 9.19 7.99 -5.99
N ARG A 24 10.21 8.82 -6.18
CA ARG A 24 11.41 8.41 -6.89
C ARG A 24 12.18 7.37 -6.08
N ALA A 25 12.74 6.37 -6.76
CA ALA A 25 13.50 5.29 -6.12
C ALA A 25 14.86 5.75 -5.55
N ASP A 26 15.36 6.90 -6.00
CA ASP A 26 16.60 7.54 -5.53
C ASP A 26 16.36 8.64 -4.48
N SER A 27 15.13 8.78 -3.98
CA SER A 27 14.82 9.72 -2.92
C SER A 27 15.61 9.39 -1.65
N GLN A 28 16.24 10.39 -1.03
CA GLN A 28 16.93 10.25 0.26
C GLN A 28 15.97 9.87 1.41
N LEU A 29 14.66 10.03 1.20
CA LEU A 29 13.61 9.62 2.14
C LEU A 29 13.43 8.10 2.21
N LEU A 30 13.94 7.37 1.20
CA LEU A 30 13.87 5.93 1.13
C LEU A 30 15.19 5.28 1.49
N PRO A 31 15.15 4.23 2.32
CA PRO A 31 16.26 3.30 2.45
C PRO A 31 16.62 2.61 1.12
N GLN A 32 17.83 2.06 1.07
CA GLN A 32 18.39 1.44 -0.13
C GLN A 32 17.62 0.17 -0.52
N THR A 33 17.18 -0.62 0.46
CA THR A 33 16.52 -1.89 0.18
C THR A 33 14.99 -1.78 0.21
N ALA A 34 14.34 -2.72 -0.50
CA ALA A 34 12.89 -2.87 -0.50
C ALA A 34 12.32 -3.17 0.89
N ALA A 35 13.01 -4.00 1.68
CA ALA A 35 12.58 -4.39 3.02
C ALA A 35 12.65 -3.21 4.00
N GLU A 36 13.76 -2.47 3.99
CA GLU A 36 13.89 -1.29 4.84
C GLU A 36 12.89 -0.19 4.45
N SER A 37 12.64 -0.01 3.15
CA SER A 37 11.61 0.94 2.68
C SER A 37 10.21 0.57 3.16
N TYR A 38 9.89 -0.72 3.16
CA TYR A 38 8.65 -1.26 3.70
C TYR A 38 8.51 -0.94 5.20
N ILE A 39 9.55 -1.27 5.97
CA ILE A 39 9.60 -1.01 7.41
C ILE A 39 9.47 0.50 7.68
N ARG A 40 10.19 1.33 6.93
CA ARG A 40 10.17 2.79 7.08
C ARG A 40 8.76 3.36 6.88
N LEU A 41 8.08 2.97 5.81
CA LEU A 41 6.70 3.38 5.57
C LEU A 41 5.79 2.89 6.71
N HIS A 42 5.93 1.63 7.12
CA HIS A 42 5.08 1.07 8.16
C HIS A 42 5.27 1.71 9.53
N GLN A 43 6.49 2.14 9.88
CA GLN A 43 6.74 2.92 11.08
C GLN A 43 6.01 4.27 11.06
N LEU A 44 5.93 4.94 9.91
CA LEU A 44 5.18 6.20 9.77
C LEU A 44 3.67 5.95 9.94
N LEU A 45 3.16 4.90 9.29
CA LEU A 45 1.75 4.53 9.43
C LEU A 45 1.40 4.17 10.88
N VAL A 46 2.25 3.41 11.59
CA VAL A 46 2.04 3.12 13.02
C VAL A 46 1.94 4.42 13.83
N LYS A 47 2.82 5.40 13.60
CA LYS A 47 2.76 6.68 14.30
C LYS A 47 1.43 7.41 14.05
N ALA A 48 0.99 7.50 12.80
CA ALA A 48 -0.29 8.12 12.45
C ALA A 48 -1.48 7.38 13.08
N LEU A 49 -1.47 6.05 13.08
CA LEU A 49 -2.52 5.25 13.73
C LEU A 49 -2.57 5.50 15.24
N CYS A 50 -1.41 5.56 15.89
CA CYS A 50 -1.30 5.87 17.32
C CYS A 50 -1.81 7.27 17.66
N ALA A 51 -1.46 8.27 16.84
CA ALA A 51 -1.97 9.62 17.00
C ALA A 51 -3.50 9.70 16.79
N ALA A 52 -4.03 8.88 15.88
CA ALA A 52 -5.47 8.72 15.66
C ALA A 52 -6.19 7.87 16.75
N GLY A 53 -5.49 7.45 17.81
CA GLY A 53 -6.06 6.72 18.96
C GLY A 53 -6.07 5.20 18.84
N HIS A 54 -5.45 4.63 17.81
CA HIS A 54 -5.32 3.18 17.66
C HIS A 54 -3.99 2.68 18.24
N GLN A 55 -4.02 1.69 19.14
CA GLN A 55 -2.79 1.07 19.66
C GLN A 55 -2.12 0.15 18.62
N ALA A 56 -1.50 0.77 17.62
CA ALA A 56 -0.89 0.09 16.49
C ALA A 56 0.57 -0.29 16.75
N ASN A 57 0.99 -1.45 16.24
CA ASN A 57 2.36 -1.94 16.35
C ASN A 57 2.81 -2.64 15.06
N LEU A 58 4.12 -2.78 14.89
CA LEU A 58 4.67 -3.67 13.87
C LEU A 58 4.63 -5.13 14.37
N MET A 59 4.02 -5.99 13.57
CA MET A 59 3.96 -7.42 13.79
C MET A 59 5.36 -8.04 13.78
N LYS A 60 5.60 -8.91 14.77
CA LYS A 60 6.71 -9.86 14.79
C LYS A 60 6.14 -11.23 14.44
N ALA A 61 5.94 -11.47 13.15
CA ALA A 61 5.44 -12.76 12.68
C ALA A 61 6.59 -13.80 12.65
N PRO A 62 6.35 -15.07 13.01
CA PRO A 62 7.32 -16.10 12.71
C PRO A 62 7.55 -16.11 11.19
N CYS A 63 8.81 -16.04 10.74
CA CYS A 63 9.20 -16.07 9.33
C CYS A 63 8.72 -17.38 8.67
N SER A 64 7.46 -17.45 8.23
CA SER A 64 7.05 -18.52 7.33
C SER A 64 7.59 -18.17 5.95
N MET A 65 8.74 -18.77 5.61
CA MET A 65 9.47 -18.53 4.35
C MET A 65 8.70 -19.04 3.10
N ASN A 66 7.49 -19.59 3.28
CA ASN A 66 6.80 -20.42 2.29
C ASN A 66 5.41 -19.91 1.87
N ALA A 67 5.11 -18.62 1.99
CA ALA A 67 3.86 -18.05 1.44
C ALA A 67 3.97 -17.78 -0.08
N ARG A 68 4.35 -18.79 -0.87
CA ARG A 68 4.21 -18.77 -2.34
C ARG A 68 2.83 -19.30 -2.70
N GLY A 69 1.80 -18.45 -2.62
CA GLY A 69 0.44 -18.83 -3.03
C GLY A 69 -0.52 -17.66 -3.14
N ARG A 70 -1.53 -17.81 -4.00
CA ARG A 70 -2.71 -16.93 -4.09
C ARG A 70 -3.47 -17.01 -2.77
N ARG A 71 -3.10 -16.20 -1.77
CA ARG A 71 -3.66 -16.26 -0.42
C ARG A 71 -4.19 -14.90 0.02
N ALA A 72 -5.19 -14.90 0.90
CA ALA A 72 -5.78 -13.68 1.44
C ALA A 72 -4.75 -12.96 2.32
N CYS A 73 -4.43 -11.71 1.96
CA CYS A 73 -3.32 -10.96 2.54
C CYS A 73 -3.43 -10.75 4.06
N PHE A 74 -4.65 -10.70 4.60
CA PHE A 74 -4.92 -10.45 6.02
C PHE A 74 -4.93 -11.71 6.89
N GLU A 75 -5.00 -12.89 6.29
CA GLU A 75 -4.99 -14.17 7.01
C GLU A 75 -3.57 -14.66 7.34
N GLU A 76 -2.57 -14.22 6.55
CA GLU A 76 -1.17 -14.61 6.73
C GLU A 76 -0.29 -13.36 6.89
N PRO A 77 -0.17 -12.82 8.11
CA PRO A 77 0.70 -11.68 8.35
C PRO A 77 2.16 -12.04 8.10
N VAL A 78 2.89 -11.11 7.50
CA VAL A 78 4.34 -11.19 7.35
C VAL A 78 5.04 -10.25 8.33
N ASN A 79 6.34 -10.40 8.47
CA ASN A 79 7.11 -9.52 9.35
C ASN A 79 6.93 -8.05 8.97
N HIS A 80 6.77 -7.25 10.02
CA HIS A 80 6.57 -5.80 9.95
C HIS A 80 5.25 -5.37 9.31
N ASP A 81 4.27 -6.26 9.10
CA ASP A 81 2.87 -5.82 8.93
C ASP A 81 2.39 -5.01 10.13
N ILE A 82 1.30 -4.26 9.98
CA ILE A 82 0.77 -3.41 11.07
C ILE A 82 -0.44 -4.08 11.69
N GLU A 83 -0.43 -4.16 13.01
CA GLU A 83 -1.50 -4.73 13.81
C GLU A 83 -2.06 -3.74 14.83
N VAL A 84 -3.32 -3.96 15.21
CA VAL A 84 -3.96 -3.34 16.37
C VAL A 84 -4.60 -4.47 17.19
N GLY A 85 -4.26 -4.56 18.48
CA GLY A 85 -4.76 -5.64 19.35
C GLY A 85 -4.43 -7.05 18.85
N GLY A 86 -3.26 -7.24 18.24
CA GLY A 86 -2.79 -8.54 17.73
C GLY A 86 -3.42 -8.98 16.39
N LYS A 87 -4.23 -8.12 15.76
CA LYS A 87 -4.85 -8.39 14.46
C LYS A 87 -4.25 -7.48 13.40
N LYS A 88 -3.88 -8.05 12.26
CA LYS A 88 -3.38 -7.28 11.11
C LYS A 88 -4.46 -6.32 10.63
N VAL A 89 -4.13 -5.04 10.57
CA VAL A 89 -5.03 -3.97 10.11
C VAL A 89 -4.52 -3.27 8.86
N ILE A 90 -3.21 -3.32 8.57
CA ILE A 90 -2.68 -2.77 7.31
C ILE A 90 -1.85 -3.83 6.60
N GLY A 91 -2.16 -4.02 5.32
CA GLY A 91 -1.33 -4.76 4.38
C GLY A 91 -0.83 -3.83 3.29
N THR A 92 0.49 -3.78 3.09
CA THR A 92 1.10 -2.96 2.03
C THR A 92 1.76 -3.85 0.99
N SER A 93 1.66 -3.41 -0.26
CA SER A 93 2.39 -3.98 -1.37
C SER A 93 3.31 -2.91 -1.96
N GLN A 94 4.53 -3.31 -2.31
CA GLN A 94 5.51 -2.42 -2.94
C GLN A 94 5.83 -2.92 -4.35
N ARG A 95 5.83 -2.01 -5.33
CA ARG A 95 6.37 -2.25 -6.67
C ARG A 95 7.44 -1.22 -6.97
N ARG A 96 8.64 -1.69 -7.30
CA ARG A 96 9.73 -0.86 -7.83
C ARG A 96 9.72 -0.96 -9.36
N MET A 97 9.78 0.19 -10.01
CA MET A 97 9.87 0.36 -11.46
C MET A 97 11.11 1.21 -11.74
N THR A 98 11.55 1.33 -12.98
CA THR A 98 12.74 2.10 -13.34
C THR A 98 12.65 3.53 -12.79
N GLY A 99 13.50 3.84 -11.79
CA GLY A 99 13.59 5.14 -11.11
C GLY A 99 12.44 5.48 -10.15
N ARG A 100 11.49 4.56 -9.88
CA ARG A 100 10.27 4.88 -9.10
C ARG A 100 9.88 3.73 -8.17
N VAL A 101 9.22 4.06 -7.08
CA VAL A 101 8.57 3.09 -6.20
C VAL A 101 7.12 3.50 -5.97
N LEU A 102 6.26 2.48 -5.90
CA LEU A 102 4.86 2.60 -5.54
C LEU A 102 4.58 1.68 -4.35
N PHE A 103 4.05 2.26 -3.29
CA PHE A 103 3.41 1.54 -2.19
C PHE A 103 1.91 1.64 -2.36
N GLN A 104 1.20 0.54 -2.17
CA GLN A 104 -0.26 0.50 -2.09
C GLN A 104 -0.65 -0.27 -0.83
N SER A 105 -1.37 0.41 0.05
CA SER A 105 -1.80 -0.09 1.35
C SER A 105 -3.33 -0.16 1.41
N SER A 106 -3.81 -1.24 2.01
CA SER A 106 -5.21 -1.40 2.45
C SER A 106 -5.23 -1.33 3.97
N ILE A 107 -6.10 -0.48 4.52
CA ILE A 107 -6.23 -0.20 5.96
C ILE A 107 -7.64 -0.64 6.40
N GLN A 108 -7.70 -1.81 7.03
CA GLN A 108 -8.90 -2.47 7.56
C GLN A 108 -9.24 -1.91 8.95
N LEU A 109 -9.51 -0.61 9.00
CA LEU A 109 -9.99 0.08 10.19
C LEU A 109 -11.35 0.71 9.89
N PRO A 110 -12.24 0.82 10.88
CA PRO A 110 -13.48 1.55 10.73
C PRO A 110 -13.20 3.01 10.34
N TYR A 111 -14.23 3.68 9.85
CA TYR A 111 -14.16 5.12 9.61
C TYR A 111 -13.68 5.85 10.88
N SER A 112 -12.71 6.74 10.68
CA SER A 112 -12.15 7.62 11.71
C SER A 112 -12.05 9.01 11.12
N GLU A 113 -12.57 10.01 11.83
CA GLU A 113 -12.48 11.41 11.41
C GLU A 113 -11.05 11.95 11.52
N THR A 114 -10.24 11.42 12.44
CA THR A 114 -8.89 11.90 12.72
C THR A 114 -7.82 11.21 11.87
N LEU A 115 -8.04 9.96 11.44
CA LEU A 115 -7.03 9.20 10.71
C LEU A 115 -6.52 9.89 9.43
N PRO A 116 -7.37 10.51 8.58
CA PRO A 116 -6.88 11.23 7.40
C PRO A 116 -5.94 12.40 7.74
N GLU A 117 -6.24 13.14 8.82
CA GLU A 117 -5.44 14.28 9.25
C GLU A 117 -4.07 13.82 9.79
N GLU A 118 -4.06 12.79 10.62
CA GLU A 118 -2.82 12.20 11.16
C GLU A 118 -1.94 11.57 10.06
N LEU A 119 -2.57 10.94 9.06
CA LEU A 119 -1.86 10.46 7.88
C LEU A 119 -1.29 11.63 7.08
N SER A 120 -2.05 12.71 6.87
CA SER A 120 -1.53 13.89 6.16
C SER A 120 -0.32 14.46 6.91
N GLY A 121 -0.44 14.72 8.21
CA GLY A 121 0.63 15.28 9.03
C GLY A 121 1.91 14.46 9.00
N ILE A 122 1.83 13.12 9.14
CA ILE A 122 3.04 12.29 9.11
C ILE A 122 3.70 12.28 7.73
N PHE A 123 2.92 12.36 6.65
CA PHE A 123 3.48 12.44 5.30
C PHE A 123 4.08 13.82 5.03
N GLU A 124 3.48 14.90 5.51
CA GLU A 124 4.05 16.25 5.40
C GLU A 124 5.39 16.36 6.11
N GLU A 125 5.49 15.82 7.33
CA GLU A 125 6.76 15.73 8.06
C GLU A 125 7.78 14.90 7.27
N TRP A 126 7.36 13.73 6.75
CA TRP A 126 8.26 12.85 6.02
C TRP A 126 8.76 13.46 4.71
N PHE A 127 7.89 14.15 3.96
CA PHE A 127 8.24 14.82 2.72
C PHE A 127 8.89 16.19 2.93
N GLY A 128 8.87 16.72 4.16
CA GLY A 128 9.40 18.04 4.50
C GLY A 128 8.64 19.19 3.83
N ARG A 129 7.34 18.99 3.53
CA ARG A 129 6.49 19.98 2.85
C ARG A 129 5.01 19.69 3.11
N PRO A 130 4.15 20.73 3.13
CA PRO A 130 2.70 20.54 3.27
C PRO A 130 2.12 19.74 2.10
N ALA A 131 0.99 19.08 2.35
CA ALA A 131 0.26 18.34 1.34
C ALA A 131 -0.58 19.31 0.51
N ASP A 132 -0.36 19.30 -0.79
CA ASP A 132 -1.21 20.03 -1.72
C ASP A 132 -2.42 19.17 -2.10
N HIS A 133 -3.60 19.78 -2.16
CA HIS A 133 -4.76 19.13 -2.78
C HIS A 133 -4.51 18.95 -4.28
N PHE A 134 -4.25 17.71 -4.67
CA PHE A 134 -4.06 17.35 -6.06
C PHE A 134 -5.40 17.01 -6.73
N ARG A 135 -5.69 17.68 -7.85
CA ARG A 135 -6.77 17.30 -8.77
C ARG A 135 -6.17 16.71 -10.04
N LEU A 136 -6.76 15.62 -10.52
CA LEU A 136 -6.36 15.02 -11.78
C LEU A 136 -6.54 16.02 -12.92
N SER A 137 -5.46 16.34 -13.63
CA SER A 137 -5.51 17.09 -14.88
C SER A 137 -6.18 16.27 -15.98
N ASP A 138 -6.70 16.92 -17.02
CA ASP A 138 -7.33 16.21 -18.14
C ASP A 138 -6.34 15.34 -18.92
N SER A 139 -5.07 15.73 -18.96
CA SER A 139 -4.00 14.89 -19.49
C SER A 139 -3.83 13.58 -18.70
N ILE A 140 -3.89 13.63 -17.37
CA ILE A 140 -3.82 12.42 -16.54
C ILE A 140 -5.10 11.60 -16.66
N LYS A 141 -6.28 12.23 -16.65
CA LYS A 141 -7.56 11.54 -16.87
C LYS A 141 -7.57 10.77 -18.19
N THR A 142 -7.03 11.37 -19.26
CA THR A 142 -6.92 10.71 -20.57
C THR A 142 -6.08 9.44 -20.50
N VAL A 143 -4.93 9.49 -19.81
CA VAL A 143 -4.09 8.31 -19.57
C VAL A 143 -4.81 7.27 -18.73
N VAL A 144 -5.54 7.69 -17.69
CA VAL A 144 -6.34 6.80 -16.84
C VAL A 144 -7.42 6.08 -17.64
N CYS A 145 -8.23 6.80 -18.44
CA CYS A 145 -9.25 6.20 -19.30
C CYS A 145 -8.64 5.18 -20.25
N LYS A 146 -7.54 5.53 -20.92
CA LYS A 146 -6.81 4.61 -21.80
C LYS A 146 -6.34 3.35 -21.07
N LEU A 147 -5.82 3.48 -19.85
CA LEU A 147 -5.39 2.33 -19.04
C LEU A 147 -6.56 1.47 -18.59
N ILE A 148 -7.71 2.07 -18.26
CA ILE A 148 -8.93 1.35 -17.91
C ILE A 148 -9.32 0.48 -19.12
N ASP A 149 -9.52 1.10 -20.28
CA ASP A 149 -10.05 0.44 -21.47
C ASP A 149 -9.11 -0.61 -22.06
N GLN A 150 -7.80 -0.35 -22.05
CA GLN A 150 -6.83 -1.21 -22.72
C GLN A 150 -6.27 -2.32 -21.81
N LYS A 151 -6.49 -2.23 -20.50
CA LYS A 151 -5.82 -3.12 -19.55
C LYS A 151 -6.70 -3.56 -18.40
N TYR A 152 -7.26 -2.62 -17.62
CA TYR A 152 -7.95 -3.00 -16.38
C TYR A 152 -9.36 -3.57 -16.61
N THR A 153 -9.99 -3.29 -17.75
CA THR A 153 -11.22 -3.97 -18.19
C THR A 153 -10.97 -5.30 -18.90
N ASN A 154 -9.72 -5.59 -19.31
CA ASN A 154 -9.39 -6.83 -19.99
C ASN A 154 -9.41 -8.02 -19.00
N PRO A 155 -10.27 -9.04 -19.22
CA PRO A 155 -10.33 -10.23 -18.38
C PRO A 155 -9.00 -10.98 -18.29
N ASP A 156 -8.23 -11.06 -19.38
CA ASP A 156 -6.94 -11.77 -19.41
C ASP A 156 -5.92 -11.12 -18.48
N TYR A 157 -5.97 -9.80 -18.35
CA TYR A 157 -5.13 -9.10 -17.38
C TYR A 157 -5.54 -9.45 -15.94
N SER A 158 -6.84 -9.46 -15.65
CA SER A 158 -7.38 -9.72 -14.32
C SER A 158 -7.25 -11.19 -13.90
N TYR A 159 -7.30 -12.10 -14.86
CA TYR A 159 -7.21 -13.55 -14.71
C TYR A 159 -6.12 -14.13 -15.62
N PRO A 160 -4.84 -13.84 -15.34
CA PRO A 160 -3.75 -14.31 -16.18
C PRO A 160 -3.68 -15.84 -16.20
N GLN A 161 -3.38 -16.40 -17.36
CA GLN A 161 -3.26 -17.84 -17.52
C GLN A 161 -2.04 -18.37 -16.74
N PRO A 162 -2.07 -19.61 -16.24
CA PRO A 162 -0.93 -20.20 -15.54
C PRO A 162 0.33 -20.17 -16.42
N GLY A 163 1.37 -19.44 -15.98
CA GLY A 163 2.65 -19.34 -16.70
C GLY A 163 2.92 -18.00 -17.38
N GLU A 164 1.94 -17.10 -17.48
CA GLU A 164 2.18 -15.72 -17.90
C GLU A 164 3.03 -14.99 -16.84
N LYS A 165 4.30 -14.74 -17.16
CA LYS A 165 5.24 -14.04 -16.27
C LYS A 165 4.80 -12.58 -16.04
N LYS A 166 5.08 -12.10 -14.81
CA LYS A 166 4.75 -10.77 -14.26
C LYS A 166 5.48 -9.61 -14.92
#